data_AF-B7CA77-F1
#
_entry.id   AF-B7CA77-F1
#
_cell.length_a   1.000
_cell.length_b   1.000
_cell.length_c   1.000
_cell.angle_alpha   90.00
_cell.angle_beta   90.00
_cell.angle_gamma   90.00
#
_symmetry.space_group_name_H-M   'P 1'
#
loop_
_entity.id
_entity.type
_entity.pdbx_description
1 polymer ?
#
loop_
_entity_poly.entity_id
_entity_poly.type
_entity_poly.pdbx_seq_one_letter_code
_entity_poly.pdbx_strand_id
1 'polypeptide(L)'
;MVGSVLPVANNVLLSYKQHCLERNVLNALKNIQTRQTELEYRMNNLFENNPVFIEQITEALLDNIMDEIQEKLVEYNVNGYINLLESDHTNIDLGLMFFKTMSQLNDLDIRILKVYSNLETYGESIVSICNELNLELNQIRFIKEKLE
;
A
#
# COMPACT_ATOMS: atom_id res chain seq x y z
N MET A 1 15.13 14.82 -37.81
CA MET A 1 15.19 13.38 -37.43
C MET A 1 14.77 13.24 -35.98
N VAL A 2 13.47 13.36 -35.69
CA VAL A 2 12.86 13.05 -34.37
C VAL A 2 11.44 12.60 -34.71
N GLY A 3 11.22 11.30 -34.87
CA GLY A 3 9.93 10.81 -35.35
C GLY A 3 10.02 9.38 -35.84
N SER A 4 10.20 8.44 -34.91
CA SER A 4 9.97 6.99 -35.08
C SER A 4 10.56 6.20 -33.90
N VAL A 5 10.19 6.57 -32.69
CA VAL A 5 10.22 5.66 -31.53
C VAL A 5 8.75 5.45 -31.14
N LEU A 6 7.96 4.87 -32.05
CA LEU A 6 7.63 3.45 -32.15
C LEU A 6 6.35 3.14 -31.35
N PRO A 7 5.17 3.07 -32.00
CA PRO A 7 3.91 2.60 -31.40
C PRO A 7 4.04 1.28 -30.62
N VAL A 8 5.02 0.46 -30.98
CA VAL A 8 5.38 -0.80 -30.30
C VAL A 8 5.85 -0.57 -28.86
N ALA A 9 6.66 0.47 -28.60
CA ALA A 9 7.12 0.77 -27.24
C ALA A 9 5.96 1.22 -26.34
N ASN A 10 5.00 1.96 -26.90
CA ASN A 10 3.78 2.36 -26.19
C ASN A 10 2.91 1.14 -25.84
N ASN A 11 2.75 0.20 -26.77
CA ASN A 11 1.97 -1.01 -26.53
C ASN A 11 2.61 -1.91 -25.46
N VAL A 12 3.93 -2.08 -25.47
CA VAL A 12 4.64 -2.86 -24.43
C VAL A 12 4.48 -2.22 -23.05
N LEU A 13 4.63 -0.89 -22.95
CA LEU A 13 4.42 -0.15 -21.70
C LEU A 13 2.98 -0.29 -21.18
N LEU A 14 1.99 -0.15 -22.07
CA LEU A 14 0.58 -0.31 -21.73
C LEU A 14 0.27 -1.73 -21.25
N SER A 15 0.76 -2.77 -21.95
CA SER A 15 0.57 -4.15 -21.54
C SER A 15 1.24 -4.46 -20.20
N TYR A 16 2.43 -3.91 -19.94
CA TYR A 16 3.09 -4.04 -18.64
C TYR A 16 2.25 -3.41 -17.52
N LYS A 17 1.80 -2.16 -17.69
CA LYS A 17 0.93 -1.47 -16.71
C LYS A 17 -0.38 -2.22 -16.50
N GLN A 18 -1.00 -2.73 -17.57
CA GLN A 18 -2.23 -3.50 -17.48
C GLN A 18 -2.02 -4.79 -16.67
N HIS A 19 -0.94 -5.54 -16.92
CA HIS A 19 -0.63 -6.73 -16.14
C HIS A 19 -0.34 -6.41 -14.67
N CYS A 20 0.35 -5.30 -14.40
CA CYS A 20 0.60 -4.83 -13.04
C CYS A 20 -0.72 -4.56 -12.31
N LEU A 21 -1.61 -3.78 -12.93
CA LEU A 21 -2.94 -3.46 -12.41
C LEU A 21 -3.77 -4.72 -12.16
N GLU A 22 -3.88 -5.62 -13.15
CA GLU A 22 -4.64 -6.86 -13.03
C GLU A 22 -4.13 -7.71 -11.86
N ARG A 23 -2.81 -7.90 -11.76
CA ARG A 23 -2.18 -8.62 -10.65
C ARG A 23 -2.52 -7.97 -9.31
N ASN A 24 -2.35 -6.65 -9.21
CA ASN A 24 -2.52 -5.92 -7.96
C ASN A 24 -3.97 -5.91 -7.50
N VAL A 25 -4.93 -5.68 -8.41
CA VAL A 25 -6.37 -5.76 -8.11
C VAL A 25 -6.77 -7.17 -7.70
N LEU A 26 -6.30 -8.22 -8.39
CA LEU A 26 -6.57 -9.60 -8.01
C LEU A 26 -6.03 -9.93 -6.61
N ASN A 27 -4.82 -9.47 -6.29
CA ASN A 27 -4.23 -9.65 -4.97
C ASN A 27 -5.01 -8.87 -3.90
N ALA A 28 -5.43 -7.65 -4.19
CA ALA A 28 -6.25 -6.85 -3.28
C ALA A 28 -7.60 -7.52 -2.98
N LEU A 29 -8.31 -7.96 -4.02
CA LEU A 29 -9.58 -8.67 -3.88
C LEU A 29 -9.45 -9.96 -3.05
N LYS A 30 -8.40 -10.75 -3.30
CA LYS A 30 -8.12 -11.97 -2.51
C LYS A 30 -7.90 -11.64 -1.03
N ASN A 31 -7.12 -10.61 -0.72
CA ASN A 31 -6.85 -10.20 0.66
C ASN A 31 -8.09 -9.60 1.37
N ILE A 32 -8.96 -8.89 0.63
CA ILE A 32 -10.23 -8.43 1.18
C ILE A 32 -11.15 -9.64 1.44
N GLN A 33 -11.20 -10.60 0.51
CA GLN A 33 -12.04 -11.78 0.62
C GLN A 33 -11.69 -12.64 1.84
N THR A 34 -10.40 -12.77 2.19
CA THR A 34 -10.00 -13.53 3.40
C THR A 34 -10.52 -12.91 4.70
N ARG A 35 -10.94 -11.64 4.69
CA ARG A 35 -11.53 -10.93 5.83
C ARG A 35 -13.00 -10.56 5.64
N GLN A 36 -13.65 -11.10 4.62
CA GLN A 36 -15.01 -10.71 4.24
C GLN A 36 -16.03 -10.90 5.38
N THR A 37 -15.94 -12.00 6.13
CA THR A 37 -16.85 -12.30 7.24
C THR A 37 -16.75 -11.27 8.37
N GLU A 38 -15.56 -10.71 8.60
CA GLU A 38 -15.32 -9.68 9.61
C GLU A 38 -15.87 -8.32 9.15
N LEU A 39 -15.80 -8.05 7.84
CA LEU A 39 -16.17 -6.78 7.24
C LEU A 39 -17.65 -6.64 6.90
N GLU A 40 -18.39 -7.73 6.72
CA GLU A 40 -19.75 -7.72 6.16
C GLU A 40 -20.72 -6.80 6.91
N TYR A 41 -20.78 -6.92 8.25
CA TYR A 41 -21.64 -6.07 9.07
C TYR A 41 -21.26 -4.59 8.99
N ARG A 42 -19.96 -4.29 9.05
CA ARG A 42 -19.46 -2.91 9.01
C ARG A 42 -19.62 -2.27 7.65
N MET A 43 -19.33 -3.00 6.57
CA MET A 43 -19.53 -2.54 5.21
C MET A 43 -21.00 -2.19 4.97
N ASN A 44 -21.93 -3.06 5.35
CA ASN A 44 -23.37 -2.78 5.19
C ASN A 44 -23.78 -1.50 5.94
N ASN A 45 -23.34 -1.34 7.19
CA ASN A 45 -23.61 -0.14 7.97
C ASN A 45 -22.99 1.12 7.34
N LEU A 46 -21.77 1.06 6.82
CA LEU A 46 -21.11 2.18 6.17
C LEU A 46 -21.77 2.52 4.82
N PHE A 47 -22.24 1.53 4.05
CA PHE A 47 -22.98 1.80 2.81
C PHE A 47 -24.29 2.53 3.06
N GLU A 48 -24.98 2.21 4.17
CA GLU A 48 -26.23 2.88 4.55
C GLU A 48 -26.00 4.27 5.12
N ASN A 49 -24.97 4.46 5.95
CA ASN A 49 -24.81 5.67 6.76
C ASN A 49 -23.71 6.63 6.28
N ASN A 50 -22.72 6.15 5.52
CA ASN A 50 -21.59 6.95 5.04
C ASN A 50 -21.01 6.43 3.71
N PRO A 51 -21.81 6.37 2.62
CA PRO A 51 -21.38 5.80 1.35
C PRO A 51 -20.22 6.59 0.70
N VAL A 52 -20.17 7.91 0.91
CA VAL A 52 -19.12 8.79 0.36
C VAL A 52 -17.75 8.43 0.95
N PHE A 53 -17.69 8.09 2.24
CA PHE A 53 -16.44 7.65 2.86
C PHE A 53 -15.93 6.36 2.22
N ILE A 54 -16.80 5.36 2.00
CA ILE A 54 -16.39 4.11 1.36
C ILE A 54 -15.85 4.40 -0.04
N GLU A 55 -16.62 5.14 -0.85
CA GLU A 55 -16.24 5.48 -2.22
C GLU A 55 -14.83 6.08 -2.28
N GLN A 56 -14.58 7.14 -1.51
CA GLN A 56 -13.31 7.85 -1.53
C GLN A 56 -12.14 7.02 -0.99
N ILE A 57 -12.39 6.19 0.02
CA ILE A 57 -11.35 5.31 0.60
C ILE A 57 -11.06 4.13 -0.33
N THR A 58 -12.06 3.60 -1.02
CA THR A 58 -11.87 2.61 -2.09
C THR A 58 -11.12 3.21 -3.28
N GLU A 59 -11.45 4.43 -3.72
CA GLU A 59 -10.72 5.15 -4.76
C GLU A 59 -9.25 5.36 -4.37
N ALA A 60 -8.99 5.82 -3.14
CA ALA A 60 -7.63 6.03 -2.64
C ALA A 60 -6.81 4.72 -2.56
N LEU A 61 -7.45 3.59 -2.25
CA LEU A 61 -6.83 2.27 -2.34
C LEU A 61 -6.47 1.95 -3.80
N LEU A 62 -7.40 2.11 -4.73
CA LEU A 62 -7.20 1.80 -6.15
C LEU A 62 -6.08 2.64 -6.76
N ASP A 63 -6.04 3.95 -6.47
CA ASP A 63 -5.00 4.86 -6.91
C ASP A 63 -3.61 4.42 -6.44
N ASN A 64 -3.51 3.93 -5.20
CA ASN A 64 -2.24 3.44 -4.65
C ASN A 64 -1.75 2.15 -5.28
N ILE A 65 -2.66 1.23 -5.59
CA ILE A 65 -2.26 -0.10 -6.10
C ILE A 65 -2.14 -0.13 -7.63
N MET A 66 -2.64 0.88 -8.35
CA MET A 66 -2.73 0.85 -9.82
C MET A 66 -1.39 0.60 -10.52
N ASP A 67 -0.35 1.32 -10.10
CA ASP A 67 0.99 1.26 -10.69
C ASP A 67 2.04 0.70 -9.70
N GLU A 68 1.61 0.11 -8.57
CA GLU A 68 2.53 -0.39 -7.53
C GLU A 68 3.33 -1.61 -8.00
N ILE A 69 4.65 -1.49 -7.98
CA ILE A 69 5.56 -2.52 -8.49
C ILE A 69 5.80 -3.61 -7.44
N GLN A 70 5.84 -3.23 -6.15
CA GLN A 70 6.09 -4.13 -5.02
C GLN A 70 4.78 -4.74 -4.51
N GLU A 71 4.57 -6.03 -4.77
CA GLU A 71 3.35 -6.74 -4.34
C GLU A 71 3.10 -6.65 -2.82
N LYS A 72 4.16 -6.55 -2.01
CA LYS A 72 4.04 -6.40 -0.56
C LYS A 72 3.36 -5.10 -0.15
N LEU A 73 3.53 -4.02 -0.91
CA LEU A 73 2.86 -2.75 -0.66
C LEU A 73 1.36 -2.84 -0.95
N VAL A 74 0.93 -3.69 -1.89
CA VAL A 74 -0.49 -3.97 -2.12
C VAL A 74 -1.12 -4.57 -0.86
N GLU A 75 -0.43 -5.53 -0.21
CA GLU A 75 -0.90 -6.10 1.06
C GLU A 75 -1.00 -5.06 2.17
N TYR A 76 -0.03 -4.15 2.30
CA TYR A 76 -0.09 -3.10 3.31
C TYR A 76 -1.21 -2.09 3.05
N ASN A 77 -1.43 -1.69 1.79
CA ASN A 77 -2.54 -0.81 1.40
C ASN A 77 -3.90 -1.46 1.70
N VAL A 78 -4.05 -2.76 1.41
CA VAL A 78 -5.30 -3.48 1.69
C VAL A 78 -5.54 -3.64 3.20
N ASN A 79 -4.50 -3.96 3.97
CA ASN A 79 -4.65 -4.02 5.44
C ASN A 79 -5.03 -2.65 6.02
N GLY A 80 -4.43 -1.56 5.51
CA GLY A 80 -4.80 -0.20 5.88
C GLY A 80 -6.25 0.13 5.55
N TYR A 81 -6.70 -0.21 4.34
CA TYR A 81 -8.09 -0.07 3.91
C TYR A 81 -9.07 -0.76 4.87
N ILE A 82 -8.82 -2.03 5.18
CA ILE A 82 -9.64 -2.83 6.09
C ILE A 82 -9.71 -2.17 7.47
N ASN A 83 -8.56 -1.78 8.04
CA ASN A 83 -8.51 -1.12 9.34
C ASN A 83 -9.30 0.20 9.35
N LEU A 84 -9.25 0.98 8.26
CA LEU A 84 -10.00 2.24 8.12
C LEU A 84 -11.53 2.01 8.04
N LEU A 85 -11.96 0.89 7.45
CA LEU A 85 -13.37 0.48 7.43
C LEU A 85 -13.86 -0.05 8.78
N GLU A 86 -12.98 -0.69 9.54
CA GLU A 86 -13.29 -1.23 10.87
C GLU A 86 -13.32 -0.15 11.95
N SER A 87 -12.56 0.94 11.80
CA SER A 87 -12.48 1.99 12.80
C SER A 87 -13.77 2.81 12.90
N ASP A 88 -14.23 3.02 14.12
CA ASP A 88 -15.38 3.88 14.41
C ASP A 88 -15.01 5.37 14.16
N HIS A 89 -15.87 6.08 13.44
CA HIS A 89 -15.75 7.52 13.18
C HIS A 89 -14.46 7.96 12.45
N THR A 90 -13.97 7.15 11.52
CA THR A 90 -12.81 7.52 10.68
C THR A 90 -13.07 8.83 9.93
N ASN A 91 -12.22 9.83 10.18
CA ASN A 91 -12.20 11.04 9.37
C ASN A 91 -11.65 10.71 7.97
N ILE A 92 -12.34 11.12 6.91
CA ILE A 92 -11.89 10.95 5.54
C ILE A 92 -10.47 11.53 5.32
N ASP A 93 -10.17 12.69 5.91
CA ASP A 93 -8.87 13.33 5.78
C ASP A 93 -7.75 12.43 6.33
N LEU A 94 -8.04 11.67 7.39
CA LEU A 94 -7.10 10.71 7.96
C LEU A 94 -6.85 9.55 6.99
N GLY A 95 -7.90 9.02 6.36
CA GLY A 95 -7.76 7.94 5.38
C GLY A 95 -7.01 8.38 4.12
N LEU A 96 -7.31 9.57 3.60
CA LEU A 96 -6.59 10.14 2.45
C LEU A 96 -5.11 10.42 2.80
N MET A 97 -4.83 10.96 4.00
CA MET A 97 -3.47 11.15 4.49
C MET A 97 -2.72 9.82 4.62
N PHE A 98 -3.38 8.77 5.13
CA PHE A 98 -2.82 7.44 5.23
C PHE A 98 -2.39 6.92 3.86
N PHE A 99 -3.29 6.92 2.88
CA PHE A 99 -3.00 6.44 1.52
C PHE A 99 -1.94 7.26 0.81
N LYS A 100 -1.94 8.59 1.01
CA LYS A 100 -0.87 9.45 0.49
C LYS A 100 0.48 9.11 1.10
N THR A 101 0.52 8.79 2.39
CA THR A 101 1.77 8.36 3.07
C THR A 101 2.23 7.01 2.53
N MET A 102 1.31 6.05 2.38
CA MET A 102 1.63 4.73 1.81
C MET A 102 2.25 4.81 0.42
N SER A 103 1.79 5.72 -0.44
CA SER A 103 2.36 5.96 -1.78
C SER A 103 3.84 6.41 -1.77
N GLN A 104 4.31 6.93 -0.65
CA GLN A 104 5.66 7.49 -0.50
C GLN A 104 6.64 6.52 0.16
N LEU A 105 6.14 5.41 0.73
CA LEU A 105 6.94 4.43 1.46
C LEU A 105 7.27 3.23 0.57
N ASN A 106 8.49 2.72 0.68
CA ASN A 106 8.84 1.40 0.17
C ASN A 106 8.79 0.33 1.29
N ASP A 107 8.96 -0.95 0.92
CA ASP A 107 8.96 -2.03 1.90
C ASP A 107 10.02 -1.86 3.00
N LEU A 108 11.22 -1.38 2.64
CA LEU A 108 12.29 -1.13 3.62
C LEU A 108 11.92 0.00 4.61
N ASP A 109 11.33 1.09 4.12
CA ASP A 109 10.83 2.17 4.98
C ASP A 109 9.81 1.60 5.99
N ILE A 110 8.88 0.75 5.54
CA ILE A 110 7.87 0.11 6.40
C ILE A 110 8.48 -0.86 7.42
N ARG A 111 9.43 -1.71 6.99
CA ARG A 111 10.14 -2.65 7.89
C ARG A 111 10.86 -1.88 9.00
N ILE A 112 11.53 -0.79 8.66
CA ILE A 112 12.22 0.06 9.62
C ILE A 112 11.22 0.74 10.59
N LEU A 113 10.10 1.27 10.08
CA LEU A 113 9.05 1.87 10.91
C LEU A 113 8.43 0.87 11.91
N LYS A 114 8.24 -0.39 11.49
CA LYS A 114 7.77 -1.46 12.38
C LYS A 114 8.75 -1.74 13.52
N VAL A 115 10.05 -1.76 13.24
CA VAL A 115 11.09 -1.91 14.26
C VAL A 115 11.09 -0.73 15.24
N TYR A 116 10.98 0.51 14.75
CA TYR A 116 10.94 1.68 15.63
C TYR A 116 9.69 1.76 16.51
N SER A 117 8.55 1.27 16.02
CA SER A 117 7.28 1.31 16.75
C SER A 117 7.16 0.20 17.81
N ASN A 118 8.14 -0.70 17.94
CA ASN A 118 8.09 -1.89 18.80
C ASN A 118 6.81 -2.73 18.58
N LEU A 119 6.18 -2.64 17.40
CA LEU A 119 5.15 -3.59 16.99
C LEU A 119 5.78 -4.99 16.95
N GLU A 120 5.00 -6.06 17.09
CA GLU A 120 5.49 -7.44 17.09
C GLU A 120 6.30 -7.74 15.80
N THR A 121 7.57 -7.39 15.84
CA THR A 121 8.58 -7.73 14.85
C THR A 121 8.95 -9.15 15.20
N TYR A 122 8.51 -10.14 14.42
CA TYR A 122 8.78 -11.57 14.58
C TYR A 122 10.31 -11.89 14.58
N GLY A 123 11.06 -11.38 15.56
CA GLY A 123 12.52 -11.40 15.64
C GLY A 123 13.24 -10.38 14.74
N GLU A 124 12.53 -9.52 14.00
CA GLU A 124 13.14 -8.57 13.06
C GLU A 124 13.71 -7.36 13.80
N SER A 125 14.97 -7.01 13.53
CA SER A 125 15.69 -5.86 14.09
C SER A 125 16.41 -5.10 12.98
N ILE A 126 16.83 -3.85 13.25
CA ILE A 126 17.64 -3.08 12.28
C ILE A 126 18.86 -3.88 11.84
N VAL A 127 19.50 -4.60 12.76
CA VAL A 127 20.69 -5.42 12.47
C VAL A 127 20.34 -6.59 11.54
N SER A 128 19.21 -7.28 11.76
CA SER A 128 18.82 -8.40 10.90
C SER A 128 18.42 -7.93 9.50
N ILE A 129 17.73 -6.78 9.37
CA ILE A 129 17.38 -6.17 8.08
C ILE A 129 18.65 -5.80 7.31
N CYS A 130 19.62 -5.16 7.97
CA CYS A 130 20.91 -4.83 7.36
C CYS A 130 21.64 -6.08 6.85
N ASN A 131 21.66 -7.16 7.63
CA ASN A 131 22.32 -8.41 7.25
C ASN A 131 21.63 -9.08 6.05
N GLU A 132 20.29 -9.05 6.00
CA GLU A 132 19.50 -9.64 4.90
C GLU A 132 19.72 -8.88 3.59
N LEU A 133 19.67 -7.55 3.63
CA LEU A 133 19.75 -6.69 2.46
C LEU A 133 21.20 -6.29 2.10
N ASN A 134 22.18 -6.80 2.85
CA ASN A 134 23.60 -6.43 2.74
C ASN A 134 23.82 -4.91 2.78
N LEU A 135 23.17 -4.25 3.76
CA LEU A 135 23.26 -2.81 4.01
C LEU A 135 24.17 -2.54 5.20
N GLU A 136 24.91 -1.43 5.13
CA GLU A 136 25.61 -0.90 6.28
C GLU A 136 24.65 -0.14 7.20
N LEU A 137 24.88 -0.21 8.52
CA LEU A 137 24.07 0.48 9.53
C LEU A 137 23.98 2.00 9.31
N ASN A 138 25.02 2.61 8.73
CA ASN A 138 25.04 4.03 8.39
C ASN A 138 24.05 4.36 7.26
N GLN A 139 23.72 3.42 6.35
CA GLN A 139 22.79 3.62 5.24
C GLN A 139 21.34 3.69 5.73
N ILE A 140 21.04 3.06 6.87
CA ILE A 140 19.73 3.18 7.54
C ILE A 140 19.46 4.63 7.98
N ARG A 141 20.52 5.43 8.22
CA ARG A 141 20.37 6.84 8.58
C ARG A 141 19.64 7.63 7.49
N PHE A 142 19.82 7.30 6.21
CA PHE A 142 19.11 7.98 5.12
C PHE A 142 17.59 7.82 5.21
N ILE A 143 17.10 6.71 5.76
CA ILE A 143 15.67 6.46 5.96
C ILE A 143 15.17 7.20 7.18
N LYS A 144 15.98 7.28 8.24
CA LYS A 144 15.68 8.14 9.40
C LYS A 144 15.62 9.62 9.02
N GLU A 145 16.54 10.08 8.18
CA GLU A 145 16.60 11.47 7.69
C GLU A 145 15.37 11.84 6.82
N LYS A 146 14.63 10.89 6.25
CA LYS A 146 13.34 11.18 5.59
C LYS A 146 12.24 11.62 6.56
N LEU A 147 12.40 11.37 7.86
CA LEU A 147 11.42 11.67 8.90
C LEU A 147 11.69 13.03 9.59
N GLU A 148 12.81 13.70 9.29
CA GLU A 148 13.20 15.03 9.77
C GLU A 148 12.91 16.10 8.71
#